data_AF-A0A817MQS0-F1
#
_entry.id   AF-A0A817MQS0-F1
#
_cell.length_a   1.000
_cell.length_b   1.000
_cell.length_c   1.000
_cell.angle_alpha   90.00
_cell.angle_beta   90.00
_cell.angle_gamma   90.00
#
_symmetry.space_group_name_H-M   'P 1'
#
loop_
_entity.id
_entity.type
_entity.pdbx_description
1 polymer ?
#
loop_
_entity_poly.entity_id
_entity_poly.type
_entity_poly.pdbx_seq_one_letter_code
_entity_poly.pdbx_strand_id
1 'polypeptide(L)' 'PDLENQLSSKIHNFLTYLIQSRPNGTAIHIMREDSSNRYLFTRYLVDDKSESTMSYQEYLRYIREQITK' A
#
# COMPACT_ATOMS: atom_id res chain seq x y z
N PRO A 1 12.23 -15.86 0.03
CA PRO A 1 13.15 -16.98 0.39
C PRO A 1 14.53 -16.38 0.66
N ASP A 2 15.36 -17.04 1.47
CA ASP A 2 16.76 -16.66 1.55
C ASP A 2 17.50 -17.27 0.36
N LEU A 3 17.85 -16.42 -0.61
CA LEU A 3 18.53 -16.81 -1.83
C LEU A 3 19.91 -16.15 -1.83
N GLU A 4 20.92 -16.90 -2.27
CA GLU A 4 22.30 -16.43 -2.38
C GLU A 4 22.50 -15.52 -3.60
N ASN A 5 21.80 -14.39 -3.62
CA ASN A 5 21.96 -13.36 -4.63
C ASN A 5 21.75 -11.96 -4.05
N GLN A 6 22.31 -10.97 -4.74
CA GLN A 6 22.33 -9.59 -4.28
C GLN A 6 20.92 -8.99 -4.11
N LEU A 7 19.97 -9.39 -4.96
CA LEU A 7 18.60 -8.87 -4.89
C LEU A 7 17.91 -9.34 -3.61
N SER A 8 17.99 -10.63 -3.30
CA SER A 8 17.45 -11.22 -2.08
C SER A 8 18.00 -10.51 -0.85
N SER A 9 19.34 -10.37 -0.74
CA SER A 9 19.96 -9.69 0.40
C SER A 9 19.49 -8.23 0.55
N LYS A 10 19.37 -7.49 -0.56
CA LYS A 10 18.88 -6.10 -0.53
C LYS A 10 17.43 -6.01 -0.04
N ILE A 11 16.56 -6.90 -0.54
CA ILE A 11 15.14 -6.95 -0.13
C ILE A 11 15.02 -7.29 1.36
N HIS A 12 15.73 -8.31 1.85
CA HIS A 12 15.68 -8.69 3.26
C HIS A 12 16.19 -7.59 4.19
N ASN A 13 17.28 -6.91 3.83
CA ASN A 13 17.79 -5.78 4.60
C ASN A 13 16.77 -4.64 4.67
N PHE A 14 16.14 -4.31 3.54
CA PHE A 14 15.08 -3.30 3.48
C PHE A 14 13.86 -3.68 4.34
N LEU A 15 13.38 -4.92 4.24
CA LEU A 15 12.25 -5.39 5.04
C LEU A 15 12.58 -5.40 6.54
N THR A 16 13.79 -5.82 6.91
CA THR A 16 14.27 -5.82 8.30
C THR A 16 14.24 -4.41 8.88
N TYR A 17 14.75 -3.42 8.14
CA TYR A 17 14.70 -2.02 8.55
C TYR A 17 13.25 -1.52 8.76
N LEU A 18 12.33 -1.87 7.86
CA LEU A 18 10.92 -1.47 7.98
C LEU A 18 10.20 -2.13 9.15
N ILE A 19 10.50 -3.41 9.44
CA ILE A 19 9.88 -4.13 10.56
C ILE A 19 10.41 -3.58 11.89
N GLN A 20 11.72 -3.37 12.00
CA GLN A 20 12.36 -2.88 13.23
C GLN A 20 12.01 -1.43 13.56
N SER A 21 11.62 -0.62 12.56
CA SER A 21 11.19 0.77 12.77
C SER A 21 9.75 0.90 13.29
N ARG A 22 9.00 -0.20 13.42
CA ARG A 22 7.60 -0.19 13.89
C ARG A 22 7.45 -0.94 15.22
N PRO A 23 6.71 -0.38 16.20
CA PRO A 23 6.38 -1.11 17.41
C PRO A 23 5.52 -2.34 17.04
N ASN A 24 5.86 -3.49 17.63
CA ASN A 24 5.21 -4.81 17.44
C ASN A 24 5.50 -5.53 16.12
N GLY A 25 6.43 -5.03 15.31
CA GLY A 25 6.74 -5.64 14.01
C GLY A 25 5.56 -5.61 13.03
N THR A 26 5.73 -6.18 11.85
CA THR A 26 4.69 -6.21 10.81
C THR A 26 4.76 -7.52 10.04
N ALA A 27 3.60 -8.14 9.78
CA ALA A 27 3.51 -9.34 8.97
C ALA A 27 3.75 -9.02 7.48
N ILE A 28 4.56 -9.84 6.81
CA ILE A 28 4.79 -9.73 5.37
C ILE A 28 3.83 -10.70 4.65
N HIS A 29 3.04 -10.16 3.72
CA HIS A 29 2.18 -10.94 2.84
C HIS A 29 2.67 -10.80 1.40
N ILE A 30 3.00 -11.92 0.76
CA ILE A 30 3.36 -11.95 -0.67
C ILE A 30 2.08 -12.15 -1.46
N MET A 31 1.81 -11.25 -2.40
CA MET A 31 0.61 -11.26 -3.22
C MET A 31 1.00 -11.12 -4.67
N ARG A 32 0.39 -11.94 -5.54
CA ARG A 32 0.51 -11.77 -6.99
C ARG A 32 -0.55 -10.80 -7.49
N GLU A 33 -0.25 -10.14 -8.60
CA GLU A 33 -1.17 -9.19 -9.24
C GLU A 33 -2.47 -9.84 -9.75
N ASP A 34 -2.42 -11.12 -10.12
CA ASP A 34 -3.56 -11.91 -10.59
C ASP A 34 -4.35 -12.58 -9.45
N SER A 35 -3.97 -12.32 -8.19
CA SER A 35 -4.58 -12.99 -7.04
C SER A 35 -6.03 -12.56 -6.83
N SER A 36 -6.91 -13.52 -6.51
CA SER A 36 -8.32 -13.25 -6.17
C SER A 36 -8.48 -12.33 -4.96
N ASN A 37 -7.48 -12.30 -4.07
CA ASN A 37 -7.45 -11.44 -2.90
C ASN A 37 -6.71 -10.10 -3.10
N ARG A 38 -6.44 -9.70 -4.36
CA ARG A 38 -5.79 -8.41 -4.68
C ARG A 38 -6.47 -7.21 -4.02
N TYR A 39 -7.78 -7.29 -3.82
CA TYR A 39 -8.56 -6.24 -3.15
C TYR A 39 -8.04 -5.91 -1.73
N LEU A 40 -7.41 -6.87 -1.04
CA LEU A 40 -6.81 -6.66 0.28
C LEU A 40 -5.59 -5.73 0.23
N PHE A 41 -4.89 -5.66 -0.91
CA PHE A 41 -3.83 -4.69 -1.14
C PHE A 41 -4.40 -3.36 -1.64
N THR A 42 -5.29 -3.38 -2.64
CA THR A 42 -5.79 -2.14 -3.26
C THR A 42 -6.60 -1.27 -2.29
N ARG A 43 -7.21 -1.85 -1.24
CA ARG A 43 -7.87 -1.05 -0.18
C ARG A 43 -6.91 -0.10 0.57
N TYR A 44 -5.60 -0.35 0.52
CA TYR A 44 -4.59 0.52 1.13
C TYR A 44 -4.06 1.60 0.16
N LEU A 45 -4.51 1.61 -1.10
CA LEU A 45 -4.22 2.67 -2.06
C LEU A 45 -5.19 3.85 -1.82
N VAL A 46 -4.92 4.61 -0.75
CA VAL A 46 -5.86 5.62 -0.21
C VAL A 46 -6.20 6.76 -1.15
N ASP A 47 -5.35 7.02 -2.16
CA ASP A 47 -5.57 8.07 -3.14
C ASP A 47 -6.46 7.62 -4.32
N ASP A 48 -6.61 6.30 -4.49
CA ASP A 48 -7.42 5.72 -5.55
C ASP A 48 -8.90 5.72 -5.18
N LYS A 49 -9.74 5.64 -6.22
CA LYS A 49 -11.17 5.46 -6.04
C LYS A 49 -11.47 4.04 -5.54
N SER A 50 -12.34 3.93 -4.54
CA SER A 50 -12.90 2.64 -4.12
C SER A 50 -14.40 2.56 -4.40
N GLU A 51 -15.03 1.41 -4.13
CA GLU A 51 -16.49 1.24 -4.30
C GLU A 51 -17.30 2.27 -3.52
N SER A 52 -16.79 2.73 -2.37
CA SER A 52 -17.50 3.62 -1.46
C SER A 52 -16.78 4.94 -1.17
N THR A 53 -15.64 5.21 -1.81
CA THR A 53 -14.85 6.42 -1.55
C THR A 53 -14.40 7.11 -2.83
N MET A 54 -14.28 8.43 -2.74
CA MET A 54 -13.71 9.27 -3.79
C MET A 54 -12.21 9.04 -3.88
N SER A 55 -11.65 9.11 -5.09
CA SER A 55 -10.21 9.31 -5.26
C SER A 55 -9.78 10.67 -4.69
N TYR A 56 -8.48 10.84 -4.46
CA TYR A 56 -7.91 12.11 -4.01
C TYR A 56 -8.30 13.29 -4.93
N GLN A 57 -8.25 13.09 -6.25
CA GLN A 57 -8.61 14.14 -7.22
C GLN A 57 -10.10 14.52 -7.17
N GLU A 58 -10.99 13.53 -7.05
CA GLU A 58 -12.42 13.75 -6.89
C GLU A 58 -12.69 14.48 -5.58
N TYR A 59 -12.02 14.09 -4.49
CA TYR A 59 -12.17 14.71 -3.18
C TYR A 59 -11.76 16.18 -3.18
N LEU A 60 -10.60 16.53 -3.78
CA LEU A 60 -10.18 17.93 -3.91
C LEU A 60 -11.18 18.77 -4.71
N ARG A 61 -11.74 18.20 -5.79
CA ARG A 61 -12.78 18.87 -6.59
C ARG A 61 -14.04 19.11 -5.76
N TYR A 62 -14.47 18.11 -5.00
CA TYR A 62 -15.60 18.23 -4.10
C TYR A 62 -15.39 19.33 -3.07
N ILE A 63 -14.23 19.37 -2.39
CA ILE A 63 -13.90 20.42 -1.43
C ILE A 63 -13.96 21.80 -2.08
N ARG A 64 -13.38 21.98 -3.27
CA ARG A 64 -13.44 23.24 -4.01
C ARG A 64 -14.89 23.67 -4.28
N GLU A 65 -15.75 22.75 -4.71
CA GLU A 65 -17.16 23.04 -4.98
C GLU A 65 -17.94 23.42 -3.71
N GLN A 66 -17.63 22.81 -2.57
CA GLN A 66 -18.25 23.18 -1.29
C GLN A 66 -17.80 24.55 -0.77
N ILE A 67 -16.55 24.94 -1.03
CA ILE A 67 -16.02 26.26 -0.63
C ILE A 67 -16.53 27.40 -1.53
N THR A 68 -16.79 27.11 -2.81
CA THR A 68 -17.22 28.11 -3.80
C THR A 68 -18.73 28.37 -3.78
N LYS A 69 -19.50 27.53 -3.06
CA LYS A 69 -20.92 27.75 -2.77
C LYS A 69 -21.09 28.76 -1.64
#